data_AF-A0A8C6WLE4-F1
#
_entry.id   AF-A0A8C6WLE4-F1
#
_cell.length_a   1.000
_cell.length_b   1.000
_cell.length_c   1.000
_cell.angle_alpha   90.00
_cell.angle_beta   90.00
_cell.angle_gamma   90.00
#
_symmetry.space_group_name_H-M   'P 1'
#
loop_
_entity.id
_entity.type
_entity.pdbx_description
1 polymer ?
#
loop_
_entity_poly.entity_id
_entity_poly.type
_entity_poly.pdbx_seq_one_letter_code
_entity_poly.pdbx_strand_id
1 'polypeptide(L)'
;LTHIIITIFCVFVSADFQHEPRYILYIHLVINDIILMTLLTLIQVLTYIIYTFHVWLCMLFLIFAVPANLNNPMTLAIMAIECYVAVCFPLRHAQICTVKKTYIVIGFIWLISAQSVLPDVFVALATENLDFFHSRAFCQREGIFRKSDIEKKKTAFNAVLMAIVWLCLIYTYFKILFTAKSASADAKKARNTVLLHTFQLMLSMLTYVNDPISIGLTNLFPQKVLAIRFAVAIIVNVMPRIVSPLVYGIRDTTFRKYLKVYLLFRLKERKLYTYFLLKALELYLM
;
A
#
# COMPACT_ATOMS: atom_id res chain seq x y z
N LEU A 1 2.07 11.86 -7.87
CA LEU A 1 2.50 10.80 -6.94
C LEU A 1 2.59 9.43 -7.64
N THR A 2 1.55 9.00 -8.36
CA THR A 2 1.53 7.76 -9.15
C THR A 2 2.75 7.62 -10.07
N HIS A 3 3.13 8.69 -10.78
CA HIS A 3 4.37 8.70 -11.58
C HIS A 3 5.63 8.41 -10.78
N ILE A 4 5.75 8.90 -9.54
CA ILE A 4 6.91 8.64 -8.69
C ILE A 4 6.95 7.16 -8.30
N ILE A 5 5.81 6.59 -7.90
CA ILE A 5 5.72 5.17 -7.53
C ILE A 5 5.99 4.26 -8.76
N ILE A 6 5.45 4.60 -9.92
CA ILE A 6 5.69 3.89 -11.19
C ILE A 6 7.16 3.97 -11.59
N THR A 7 7.78 5.16 -11.51
CA THR A 7 9.21 5.32 -11.79
C THR A 7 10.06 4.46 -10.86
N ILE A 8 9.73 4.45 -9.56
CA ILE A 8 10.42 3.62 -8.58
C ILE A 8 10.24 2.13 -8.90
N PHE A 9 9.02 1.70 -9.24
CA PHE A 9 8.73 0.35 -9.68
C PHE A 9 9.56 -0.05 -10.91
N CYS A 10 9.62 0.78 -11.95
CA CYS A 10 10.42 0.51 -13.15
C CYS A 10 11.92 0.36 -12.83
N VAL A 11 12.45 1.17 -11.90
CA VAL A 11 13.84 1.05 -11.44
C VAL A 11 14.08 -0.29 -10.73
N PHE A 12 13.15 -0.74 -9.89
CA PHE A 12 13.25 -2.04 -9.20
C PHE A 12 13.11 -3.24 -10.15
N VAL A 13 12.27 -3.15 -11.19
CA VAL A 13 12.11 -4.20 -12.20
C VAL A 13 13.31 -4.28 -13.13
N SER A 14 13.95 -3.14 -13.45
CA SER A 14 15.10 -3.06 -14.36
C SER A 14 16.42 -3.58 -13.80
N ALA A 15 16.49 -3.81 -12.48
CA ALA A 15 17.68 -4.35 -11.86
C ALA A 15 17.43 -5.82 -11.48
N ASP A 16 18.42 -6.70 -11.69
CA ASP A 16 18.35 -8.16 -11.54
C ASP A 16 18.13 -8.67 -10.08
N PHE A 17 17.41 -7.90 -9.26
CA PHE A 17 17.13 -8.14 -7.85
C PHE A 17 16.02 -9.18 -7.58
N GLN A 18 15.51 -9.86 -8.61
CA GLN A 18 14.41 -10.84 -8.46
C GLN A 18 14.81 -12.10 -7.68
N HIS A 19 16.10 -12.26 -7.36
CA HIS A 19 16.60 -13.45 -6.67
C HIS A 19 16.48 -13.41 -5.14
N GLU A 20 16.18 -12.26 -4.52
CA GLU A 20 15.98 -12.19 -3.07
C GLU A 20 14.50 -12.00 -2.65
N PRO A 21 14.01 -12.79 -1.66
CA PRO A 21 12.66 -12.68 -1.10
C PRO A 21 12.24 -11.24 -0.72
N ARG A 22 13.14 -10.48 -0.09
CA ARG A 22 12.91 -9.10 0.32
C ARG A 22 12.45 -8.20 -0.83
N TYR A 23 13.10 -8.31 -1.98
CA TYR A 23 12.78 -7.49 -3.15
C TYR A 23 11.44 -7.88 -3.75
N ILE A 24 11.11 -9.18 -3.78
CA ILE A 24 9.79 -9.66 -4.23
C ILE A 24 8.67 -9.12 -3.34
N LEU A 25 8.84 -9.16 -2.02
CA LEU A 25 7.87 -8.60 -1.07
C LEU A 25 7.74 -7.07 -1.22
N TYR A 26 8.84 -6.37 -1.50
CA TYR A 26 8.81 -4.93 -1.74
C TYR A 26 8.08 -4.60 -3.04
N ILE A 27 8.38 -5.33 -4.12
CA ILE A 27 7.69 -5.18 -5.41
C ILE A 27 6.20 -5.44 -5.23
N HIS A 28 5.81 -6.49 -4.49
CA HIS A 28 4.42 -6.77 -4.15
C HIS A 28 3.76 -5.59 -3.43
N LEU A 29 4.42 -5.01 -2.42
CA LEU A 29 3.94 -3.81 -1.72
C LEU A 29 3.72 -2.63 -2.67
N VAL A 30 4.70 -2.35 -3.54
CA VAL A 30 4.62 -1.24 -4.51
C VAL A 30 3.51 -1.47 -5.53
N ILE A 31 3.30 -2.69 -6.01
CA ILE A 31 2.22 -3.03 -6.93
C ILE A 31 0.86 -2.76 -6.26
N ASN A 32 0.67 -3.19 -5.02
CA ASN A 32 -0.56 -2.91 -4.26
C ASN A 32 -0.79 -1.39 -4.10
N ASP A 33 0.28 -0.62 -3.81
CA ASP A 33 0.22 0.84 -3.73
C ASP A 33 -0.19 1.47 -5.07
N ILE A 34 0.36 1.00 -6.20
CA ILE A 34 0.01 1.48 -7.54
C ILE A 34 -1.45 1.18 -7.86
N ILE A 35 -1.90 -0.07 -7.66
CA ILE A 35 -3.28 -0.49 -7.91
C ILE A 35 -4.24 0.42 -7.13
N LEU A 36 -4.02 0.54 -5.82
CA LEU A 36 -4.88 1.33 -4.95
C LEU A 36 -4.88 2.81 -5.32
N MET A 37 -3.72 3.43 -5.52
CA MET A 37 -3.63 4.84 -5.88
C MET A 37 -4.26 5.14 -7.24
N THR A 38 -4.09 4.23 -8.21
CA THR A 38 -4.67 4.36 -9.54
C THR A 38 -6.18 4.30 -9.47
N LEU A 39 -6.74 3.30 -8.76
CA LEU A 39 -8.18 3.14 -8.58
C LEU A 39 -8.79 4.30 -7.77
N LEU A 40 -8.15 4.73 -6.69
CA LEU A 40 -8.62 5.88 -5.91
C LEU A 40 -8.63 7.16 -6.75
N THR A 41 -7.56 7.42 -7.51
CA THR A 41 -7.49 8.59 -8.40
C THR A 41 -8.54 8.51 -9.50
N LEU A 42 -8.71 7.34 -10.11
CA LEU A 42 -9.70 7.11 -11.15
C LEU A 42 -11.12 7.34 -10.63
N ILE A 43 -11.47 6.73 -9.50
CA ILE A 43 -12.78 6.91 -8.85
C ILE A 43 -12.99 8.38 -8.52
N GLN A 44 -12.00 9.07 -7.95
CA GLN A 44 -12.13 10.48 -7.57
C GLN A 44 -12.35 11.39 -8.79
N VAL A 45 -11.53 11.23 -9.84
CA VAL A 45 -11.64 12.03 -11.07
C VAL A 45 -12.97 11.77 -11.76
N LEU A 46 -13.36 10.50 -11.89
CA LEU A 46 -14.62 10.17 -12.53
C LEU A 46 -15.83 10.59 -11.68
N THR A 47 -15.73 10.58 -10.34
CA THR A 47 -16.77 11.12 -9.45
C THR A 47 -16.92 12.62 -9.65
N TYR A 48 -15.82 13.34 -9.87
CA TYR A 48 -15.87 14.77 -10.18
C TYR A 48 -16.57 15.06 -11.53
N ILE A 49 -16.38 14.20 -12.54
CA ILE A 49 -16.95 14.40 -13.89
C ILE A 49 -18.40 13.90 -13.99
N ILE A 50 -18.67 12.69 -13.51
CA ILE A 50 -19.91 11.93 -13.78
C ILE A 50 -20.79 11.82 -12.52
N TYR A 51 -20.27 12.17 -11.34
CA TYR A 51 -20.94 12.12 -10.02
C TYR A 51 -21.28 10.71 -9.50
N THR A 52 -21.88 9.85 -10.33
CA THR A 52 -22.31 8.49 -9.96
C THR A 52 -21.97 7.44 -11.03
N PHE A 53 -21.82 6.19 -10.61
CA PHE A 53 -21.42 5.05 -11.45
C PHE A 53 -22.43 3.92 -11.38
N HIS A 54 -22.43 3.07 -12.40
CA HIS A 54 -23.16 1.81 -12.33
C HIS A 54 -22.57 0.94 -11.21
N VAL A 55 -23.44 0.30 -10.43
CA VAL A 55 -23.03 -0.48 -9.25
C VAL A 55 -22.08 -1.62 -9.63
N TRP A 56 -22.28 -2.30 -10.77
CA TRP A 56 -21.38 -3.36 -11.24
C TRP A 56 -19.93 -2.87 -11.46
N LEU A 57 -19.76 -1.66 -12.00
CA LEU A 57 -18.44 -1.08 -12.25
C LEU A 57 -17.75 -0.75 -10.93
N CYS A 58 -18.51 -0.28 -9.94
CA CYS A 58 -17.95 -0.02 -8.63
C CYS A 58 -17.57 -1.29 -7.87
N MET A 59 -18.35 -2.36 -7.98
CA MET A 59 -17.96 -3.66 -7.43
C MET A 59 -16.66 -4.14 -8.07
N LEU A 60 -16.49 -3.98 -9.39
CA LEU A 60 -15.24 -4.31 -10.07
C LEU A 60 -14.06 -3.52 -9.48
N PHE A 61 -14.18 -2.21 -9.29
CA PHE A 61 -13.12 -1.42 -8.67
C PHE A 61 -12.84 -1.84 -7.22
N LEU A 62 -13.87 -2.15 -6.43
CA LEU A 62 -13.73 -2.56 -5.04
C LEU A 62 -13.05 -3.93 -4.89
N ILE A 63 -13.29 -4.87 -5.81
CA ILE A 63 -12.63 -6.20 -5.82
C ILE A 63 -11.11 -6.08 -5.89
N PHE A 64 -10.57 -5.04 -6.54
CA PHE A 64 -9.13 -4.81 -6.60
C PHE A 64 -8.64 -3.84 -5.52
N ALA A 65 -9.36 -2.75 -5.28
CA ALA A 65 -8.93 -1.71 -4.35
C ALA A 65 -8.89 -2.21 -2.89
N VAL A 66 -9.90 -2.96 -2.45
CA VAL A 66 -10.01 -3.40 -1.06
C VAL A 66 -8.88 -4.39 -0.71
N PRO A 67 -8.65 -5.48 -1.48
CA PRO A 67 -7.55 -6.39 -1.19
C PRO A 67 -6.18 -5.70 -1.27
N ALA A 68 -5.94 -4.87 -2.28
CA ALA A 68 -4.67 -4.15 -2.42
C ALA A 68 -4.36 -3.29 -1.17
N ASN A 69 -5.38 -2.66 -0.60
CA ASN A 69 -5.25 -1.88 0.63
C ASN A 69 -4.89 -2.76 1.85
N LEU A 70 -5.54 -3.91 1.99
CA LEU A 70 -5.36 -4.84 3.13
C LEU A 70 -4.08 -5.68 3.03
N ASN A 71 -3.52 -5.84 1.83
CA ASN A 71 -2.30 -6.61 1.57
C ASN A 71 -1.05 -5.94 2.16
N ASN A 72 -1.02 -4.62 2.24
CA ASN A 72 0.17 -3.88 2.63
C ASN A 72 0.65 -4.15 4.06
N PRO A 73 -0.22 -4.07 5.10
CA PRO A 73 0.21 -4.36 6.46
C PRO A 73 0.66 -5.82 6.63
N MET A 74 -0.02 -6.78 5.97
CA MET A 74 0.39 -8.18 5.96
C MET A 74 1.75 -8.39 5.29
N THR A 75 1.98 -7.76 4.14
CA THR A 75 3.27 -7.81 3.42
C THR A 75 4.40 -7.27 4.30
N LEU A 76 4.17 -6.14 4.97
CA LEU A 76 5.14 -5.53 5.89
C LEU A 76 5.43 -6.42 7.12
N ALA A 77 4.43 -7.15 7.61
CA ALA A 77 4.60 -8.14 8.67
C ALA A 77 5.55 -9.27 8.24
N ILE A 78 5.35 -9.81 7.03
CA ILE A 78 6.21 -10.85 6.47
C ILE A 78 7.63 -10.32 6.25
N MET A 79 7.79 -9.08 5.79
CA MET A 79 9.11 -8.44 5.67
C MET A 79 9.80 -8.29 7.04
N ALA A 80 9.06 -7.99 8.11
CA ALA A 80 9.61 -7.95 9.46
C ALA A 80 10.05 -9.35 9.95
N ILE A 81 9.27 -10.40 9.65
CA ILE A 81 9.63 -11.80 9.93
C ILE A 81 10.89 -12.21 9.15
N GLU A 82 10.98 -11.87 7.88
CA GLU A 82 12.17 -12.14 7.06
C GLU A 82 13.41 -11.47 7.67
N CYS A 83 13.30 -10.20 8.06
CA CYS A 83 14.37 -9.49 8.77
C CYS A 83 14.75 -10.22 10.08
N TYR A 84 13.78 -10.70 10.85
CA TYR A 84 14.02 -11.47 12.07
C TYR A 84 14.81 -12.76 11.78
N VAL A 85 14.39 -13.55 10.79
CA VAL A 85 15.05 -14.81 10.41
C VAL A 85 16.47 -14.55 9.93
N ALA A 86 16.70 -13.50 9.13
CA ALA A 86 18.03 -13.14 8.66
C ALA A 86 19.00 -12.81 9.81
N VAL A 87 18.51 -12.17 10.88
CA VAL A 87 19.34 -11.78 12.04
C VAL A 87 19.56 -12.95 12.99
N CYS A 88 18.52 -13.71 13.29
CA CYS A 88 18.58 -14.74 14.34
C CYS A 88 19.06 -16.09 13.81
N PHE A 89 18.89 -16.35 12.52
CA PHE A 89 19.23 -17.61 11.87
C PHE A 89 19.91 -17.39 10.51
N PRO A 90 21.04 -16.65 10.44
CA PRO A 90 21.68 -16.29 9.17
C PRO A 90 22.03 -17.50 8.30
N LEU A 91 22.52 -18.60 8.92
CA LEU A 91 22.87 -19.85 8.21
C LEU A 91 21.65 -20.56 7.59
N ARG A 92 20.47 -20.38 8.17
CA ARG A 92 19.23 -21.05 7.74
C ARG A 92 18.32 -20.15 6.92
N HIS A 93 18.65 -18.86 6.82
CA HIS A 93 17.87 -17.86 6.10
C HIS A 93 17.61 -18.28 4.64
N ALA A 94 18.64 -18.72 3.92
CA ALA A 94 18.50 -19.15 2.52
C ALA A 94 17.61 -20.39 2.33
N GLN A 95 17.40 -21.21 3.36
CA GLN A 95 16.52 -22.38 3.30
C GLN A 95 15.08 -22.06 3.74
N ILE A 96 14.93 -21.11 4.67
CA ILE A 96 13.64 -20.70 5.23
C ILE A 96 12.94 -19.70 4.29
N CYS A 97 13.65 -18.65 3.90
CA CYS A 97 13.18 -17.57 3.05
C CYS A 97 13.64 -17.84 1.61
N THR A 98 12.85 -18.62 0.87
CA THR A 98 13.10 -18.89 -0.55
C THR A 98 12.09 -18.16 -1.42
N VAL A 99 12.50 -17.82 -2.66
CA VAL A 99 11.64 -17.18 -3.67
C VAL A 99 10.31 -17.93 -3.84
N LYS A 100 10.37 -19.26 -3.96
CA LYS A 100 9.16 -20.11 -4.09
C LYS A 100 8.21 -19.95 -2.90
N LYS A 101 8.73 -19.97 -1.67
CA LYS A 101 7.90 -19.79 -0.46
C LYS A 101 7.32 -18.37 -0.40
N THR A 102 8.06 -17.36 -0.83
CA THR A 102 7.58 -15.98 -0.89
C THR A 102 6.37 -15.83 -1.80
N TYR A 103 6.38 -16.43 -2.99
CA TYR A 103 5.22 -16.41 -3.88
C TYR A 103 4.01 -17.14 -3.30
N ILE A 104 4.23 -18.26 -2.60
CA ILE A 104 3.16 -18.97 -1.88
C ILE A 104 2.55 -18.07 -0.80
N VAL A 105 3.39 -17.39 -0.01
CA VAL A 105 2.93 -16.44 1.02
C VAL A 105 2.14 -15.28 0.40
N ILE A 106 2.60 -14.72 -0.72
CA ILE A 106 1.85 -13.70 -1.47
C ILE A 106 0.48 -14.24 -1.90
N GLY A 107 0.42 -15.47 -2.40
CA GLY A 107 -0.85 -16.13 -2.72
C GLY A 107 -1.80 -16.18 -1.52
N PHE A 108 -1.30 -16.58 -0.34
CA PHE A 108 -2.10 -16.56 0.89
C PHE A 108 -2.56 -15.16 1.30
N ILE A 109 -1.69 -14.14 1.17
CA ILE A 109 -2.06 -12.75 1.44
C ILE A 109 -3.26 -12.34 0.59
N TRP A 110 -3.23 -12.62 -0.72
CA TRP A 110 -4.35 -12.34 -1.63
C TRP A 110 -5.61 -13.14 -1.29
N LEU A 111 -5.47 -14.43 -0.97
CA LEU A 111 -6.61 -15.26 -0.59
C LEU A 111 -7.30 -14.74 0.66
N ILE A 112 -6.52 -14.37 1.69
CA ILE A 112 -7.02 -13.81 2.93
C ILE A 112 -7.71 -12.47 2.67
N SER A 113 -7.05 -11.53 1.97
CA SER A 113 -7.62 -10.21 1.73
C SER A 113 -8.85 -10.23 0.82
N ALA A 114 -8.92 -11.17 -0.12
CA ALA A 114 -10.09 -11.37 -0.97
C ALA A 114 -11.35 -11.77 -0.18
N GLN A 115 -11.23 -12.49 0.95
CA GLN A 115 -12.35 -12.80 1.85
C GLN A 115 -13.02 -11.56 2.43
N SER A 116 -12.33 -10.42 2.44
CA SER A 116 -12.93 -9.18 2.90
C SER A 116 -14.05 -8.70 1.98
N VAL A 117 -13.95 -8.92 0.65
CA VAL A 117 -14.84 -8.29 -0.35
C VAL A 117 -15.59 -9.29 -1.21
N LEU A 118 -14.98 -10.44 -1.59
CA LEU A 118 -15.63 -11.41 -2.48
C LEU A 118 -16.95 -11.95 -1.92
N PRO A 119 -17.07 -12.32 -0.63
CA PRO A 119 -18.34 -12.76 -0.08
C PRO A 119 -19.45 -11.69 -0.21
N ASP A 120 -19.10 -10.40 -0.11
CA ASP A 120 -20.09 -9.31 -0.21
C ASP A 120 -20.61 -9.20 -1.65
N VAL A 121 -19.71 -9.35 -2.62
CA VAL A 121 -20.06 -9.40 -4.05
C VAL A 121 -20.93 -10.61 -4.36
N PHE A 122 -20.57 -11.81 -3.87
CA PHE A 122 -21.37 -13.01 -4.09
C PHE A 122 -22.77 -12.89 -3.47
N VAL A 123 -22.88 -12.34 -2.26
CA VAL A 123 -24.18 -12.07 -1.64
C VAL A 123 -24.97 -11.07 -2.49
N ALA A 124 -24.36 -9.98 -2.96
CA ALA A 124 -25.03 -9.03 -3.83
C ALA A 124 -25.53 -9.70 -5.12
N LEU A 125 -24.70 -10.50 -5.79
CA LEU A 125 -25.05 -11.28 -6.99
C LEU A 125 -26.19 -12.28 -6.75
N ALA A 126 -26.28 -12.85 -5.55
CA ALA A 126 -27.31 -13.83 -5.21
C ALA A 126 -28.63 -13.20 -4.75
N THR A 127 -28.60 -11.99 -4.16
CA THR A 127 -29.80 -11.40 -3.54
C THR A 127 -30.38 -10.21 -4.27
N GLU A 128 -29.60 -9.51 -5.11
CA GLU A 128 -30.04 -8.30 -5.81
C GLU A 128 -30.43 -8.60 -7.27
N ASN A 129 -31.35 -7.80 -7.81
CA ASN A 129 -31.82 -7.93 -9.19
C ASN A 129 -30.91 -7.21 -10.19
N LEU A 130 -31.04 -7.51 -11.49
CA LEU A 130 -30.28 -6.85 -12.57
C LEU A 130 -30.39 -5.31 -12.54
N ASP A 131 -31.57 -4.78 -12.20
CA ASP A 131 -31.79 -3.33 -12.09
C ASP A 131 -30.89 -2.67 -11.05
N PHE A 132 -30.59 -3.37 -9.95
CA PHE A 132 -29.65 -2.88 -8.93
C PHE A 132 -28.24 -2.73 -9.50
N PHE A 133 -27.76 -3.72 -10.28
CA PHE A 133 -26.45 -3.66 -10.91
C PHE A 133 -26.33 -2.53 -11.94
N HIS A 134 -27.43 -2.23 -12.64
CA HIS A 134 -27.51 -1.13 -13.60
C HIS A 134 -27.83 0.23 -12.95
N SER A 135 -28.26 0.26 -11.70
CA SER A 135 -28.52 1.50 -10.97
C SER A 135 -27.23 2.30 -10.77
N ARG A 136 -27.37 3.60 -10.55
CA ARG A 136 -26.24 4.51 -10.32
C ARG A 136 -26.09 4.87 -8.85
N ALA A 137 -24.89 4.73 -8.33
CA ALA A 137 -24.54 5.08 -6.96
C ALA A 137 -23.15 5.72 -6.88
N PHE A 138 -22.85 6.35 -5.75
CA PHE A 138 -21.48 6.72 -5.42
C PHE A 138 -20.64 5.46 -5.19
N CYS A 139 -19.40 5.50 -5.67
CA CYS A 139 -18.48 4.38 -5.61
C CYS A 139 -17.86 4.23 -4.22
N GLN A 140 -18.69 3.85 -3.27
CA GLN A 140 -18.32 3.71 -1.87
C GLN A 140 -18.82 2.36 -1.36
N ARG A 141 -17.94 1.63 -0.66
CA ARG A 141 -18.24 0.27 -0.17
C ARG A 141 -19.50 0.25 0.68
N GLU A 142 -19.64 1.19 1.63
CA GLU A 142 -20.78 1.27 2.54
C GLU A 142 -22.08 1.64 1.81
N GLY A 143 -21.98 2.32 0.66
CA GLY A 143 -23.12 2.68 -0.18
C GLY A 143 -23.63 1.51 -1.03
N ILE A 144 -22.73 0.60 -1.42
CA ILE A 144 -23.04 -0.56 -2.26
C ILE A 144 -23.45 -1.77 -1.41
N PHE A 145 -22.75 -2.01 -0.31
CA PHE A 145 -22.98 -3.15 0.58
C PHE A 145 -23.67 -2.69 1.88
N ARG A 146 -24.89 -2.17 1.78
CA ARG A 146 -25.62 -1.52 2.87
C ARG A 146 -26.08 -2.41 4.04
N LYS A 147 -25.91 -3.73 3.95
CA LYS A 147 -26.42 -4.67 4.98
C LYS A 147 -25.57 -4.57 6.26
N SER A 148 -26.23 -4.39 7.41
CA SER A 148 -25.53 -4.22 8.69
C SER A 148 -24.59 -5.37 9.06
N ASP A 149 -24.90 -6.59 8.60
CA ASP A 149 -24.05 -7.77 8.82
C ASP A 149 -22.73 -7.71 8.02
N ILE A 150 -22.73 -7.05 6.87
CA ILE A 150 -21.52 -6.86 6.05
C ILE A 150 -20.56 -5.90 6.76
N GLU A 151 -21.08 -4.81 7.34
CA GLU A 151 -20.25 -3.87 8.11
C GLU A 151 -19.68 -4.53 9.38
N LYS A 152 -20.49 -5.30 10.12
CA LYS A 152 -19.99 -6.06 11.28
C LYS A 152 -18.91 -7.06 10.88
N LYS A 153 -19.11 -7.81 9.78
CA LYS A 153 -18.11 -8.73 9.22
C LYS A 153 -16.82 -7.98 8.89
N LYS A 154 -16.91 -6.85 8.20
CA LYS A 154 -15.77 -6.01 7.82
C LYS A 154 -15.00 -5.53 9.05
N THR A 155 -15.68 -5.00 10.06
CA THR A 155 -15.04 -4.55 11.31
C THR A 155 -14.35 -5.71 12.04
N ALA A 156 -15.03 -6.84 12.19
CA ALA A 156 -14.46 -8.03 12.84
C ALA A 156 -13.23 -8.56 12.09
N PHE A 157 -13.32 -8.65 10.77
CA PHE A 157 -12.23 -9.09 9.90
C PHE A 157 -11.00 -8.18 10.02
N ASN A 158 -11.21 -6.86 9.94
CA ASN A 158 -10.13 -5.88 10.11
C ASN A 158 -9.51 -5.94 11.52
N ALA A 159 -10.32 -6.13 12.57
CA ALA A 159 -9.83 -6.26 13.94
C ALA A 159 -8.97 -7.52 14.13
N VAL A 160 -9.39 -8.66 13.57
CA VAL A 160 -8.64 -9.92 13.61
C VAL A 160 -7.30 -9.78 12.88
N LEU A 161 -7.31 -9.23 11.66
CA LEU A 161 -6.06 -8.99 10.91
C LEU A 161 -5.13 -8.04 11.66
N MET A 162 -5.67 -6.95 12.20
CA MET A 162 -4.90 -6.00 12.99
C MET A 162 -4.24 -6.69 14.19
N ALA A 163 -4.99 -7.50 14.94
CA ALA A 163 -4.47 -8.24 16.09
C ALA A 163 -3.35 -9.21 15.69
N ILE A 164 -3.55 -10.00 14.64
CA ILE A 164 -2.55 -10.97 14.14
C ILE A 164 -1.26 -10.25 13.77
N VAL A 165 -1.35 -9.13 13.02
CA VAL A 165 -0.14 -8.43 12.59
C VAL A 165 0.55 -7.72 13.75
N TRP A 166 -0.20 -7.15 14.71
CA TRP A 166 0.38 -6.58 15.92
C TRP A 166 1.13 -7.62 16.75
N LEU A 167 0.54 -8.80 16.96
CA LEU A 167 1.20 -9.90 17.66
C LEU A 167 2.49 -10.33 16.95
N CYS A 168 2.45 -10.45 15.63
CA CYS A 168 3.63 -10.72 14.81
C CYS A 168 4.73 -9.65 14.97
N LEU A 169 4.35 -8.36 14.96
CA LEU A 169 5.27 -7.24 15.11
C LEU A 169 5.90 -7.25 16.51
N ILE A 170 5.09 -7.35 17.56
CA ILE A 170 5.56 -7.36 18.94
C ILE A 170 6.53 -8.53 19.16
N TYR A 171 6.16 -9.73 18.69
CA TYR A 171 7.01 -10.91 18.78
C TYR A 171 8.35 -10.74 18.05
N THR A 172 8.33 -10.30 16.79
CA THR A 172 9.55 -10.10 16.00
C THR A 172 10.44 -9.01 16.60
N TYR A 173 9.86 -7.89 17.04
CA TYR A 173 10.59 -6.78 17.66
C TYR A 173 11.30 -7.20 18.94
N PHE A 174 10.60 -7.86 19.87
CA PHE A 174 11.22 -8.33 21.11
C PHE A 174 12.38 -9.29 20.82
N LYS A 175 12.18 -10.27 19.94
CA LYS A 175 13.23 -11.25 19.62
C LYS A 175 14.47 -10.59 18.98
N ILE A 176 14.27 -9.60 18.11
CA ILE A 176 15.37 -8.85 17.51
C ILE A 176 16.11 -8.02 18.56
N LEU A 177 15.41 -7.35 19.48
CA LEU A 177 16.06 -6.59 20.56
C LEU A 177 16.91 -7.47 21.47
N PHE A 178 16.41 -8.64 21.85
CA PHE A 178 17.17 -9.58 22.67
C PHE A 178 18.40 -10.12 21.93
N THR A 179 18.28 -10.43 20.64
CA THR A 179 19.38 -10.96 19.82
C THR A 179 20.41 -9.88 19.45
N ALA A 180 19.99 -8.64 19.29
CA ALA A 180 20.85 -7.51 18.96
C ALA A 180 21.67 -6.99 20.16
N LYS A 181 21.35 -7.42 21.39
CA LYS A 181 22.08 -7.07 22.61
C LYS A 181 23.49 -7.69 22.66
N SER A 182 23.77 -8.69 21.81
CA SER A 182 25.04 -9.43 21.68
C SER A 182 26.06 -8.86 20.68
N ALA A 183 25.89 -7.60 20.24
CA ALA A 183 26.90 -6.71 19.62
C ALA A 183 27.66 -7.18 18.35
N SER A 184 27.23 -6.67 17.18
CA SER A 184 28.06 -6.46 15.98
C SER A 184 27.55 -5.24 15.19
N ALA A 185 28.34 -4.71 14.24
CA ALA A 185 27.92 -3.61 13.36
C ALA A 185 26.67 -3.98 12.52
N ASP A 186 26.54 -5.25 12.15
CA ASP A 186 25.39 -5.79 11.41
C ASP A 186 24.11 -5.78 12.27
N ALA A 187 24.22 -6.00 13.58
CA ALA A 187 23.10 -5.91 14.51
C ALA A 187 22.53 -4.47 14.60
N LYS A 188 23.39 -3.44 14.55
CA LYS A 188 22.96 -2.03 14.56
C LYS A 188 22.25 -1.66 13.25
N LYS A 189 22.74 -2.12 12.10
CA LYS A 189 22.12 -1.94 10.78
C LYS A 189 20.77 -2.65 10.68
N ALA A 190 20.68 -3.87 11.23
CA ALA A 190 19.44 -4.63 11.32
C ALA A 190 18.40 -3.97 12.23
N ARG A 191 18.82 -3.38 13.36
CA ARG A 191 17.91 -2.63 14.25
C ARG A 191 17.28 -1.42 13.56
N ASN A 192 18.07 -0.61 12.85
CA ASN A 192 17.56 0.56 12.13
C ASN A 192 16.59 0.15 11.00
N THR A 193 16.91 -0.94 10.32
CA THR A 193 16.05 -1.59 9.32
C THR A 193 14.69 -1.94 9.90
N VAL A 194 14.68 -2.63 11.05
CA VAL A 194 13.47 -3.09 11.72
C VAL A 194 12.66 -1.92 12.25
N LEU A 195 13.30 -0.91 12.83
CA LEU A 195 12.63 0.32 13.28
C LEU A 195 11.91 1.03 12.13
N LEU A 196 12.54 1.13 10.96
CA LEU A 196 11.94 1.73 9.77
C LEU A 196 10.75 0.91 9.26
N HIS A 197 10.89 -0.41 9.16
CA HIS A 197 9.78 -1.29 8.78
C HIS A 197 8.65 -1.26 9.82
N THR A 198 8.97 -1.17 11.10
CA THR A 198 8.01 -1.03 12.20
C THR A 198 7.23 0.28 12.09
N PHE A 199 7.90 1.39 11.80
CA PHE A 199 7.26 2.68 11.57
C PHE A 199 6.32 2.64 10.37
N GLN A 200 6.79 2.10 9.24
CA GLN A 200 5.99 1.95 8.03
C GLN A 200 4.77 1.03 8.26
N LEU A 201 4.97 -0.07 9.00
CA LEU A 201 3.93 -1.01 9.39
C LEU A 201 2.88 -0.31 10.26
N MET A 202 3.30 0.43 11.29
CA MET A 202 2.41 1.20 12.17
C MET A 202 1.57 2.22 11.39
N LEU A 203 2.18 2.91 10.42
CA LEU A 203 1.46 3.83 9.56
C LEU A 203 0.48 3.10 8.64
N SER A 204 0.86 1.93 8.10
CA SER A 204 -0.03 1.11 7.26
C SER A 204 -1.22 0.52 8.04
N MET A 205 -1.06 0.23 9.34
CA MET A 205 -2.12 -0.29 10.22
C MET A 205 -3.31 0.63 10.35
N LEU A 206 -3.13 1.93 10.12
CA LEU A 206 -4.23 2.89 10.10
C LEU A 206 -5.34 2.46 9.12
N THR A 207 -4.99 1.68 8.10
CA THR A 207 -5.94 1.11 7.14
C THR A 207 -7.03 0.27 7.80
N TYR A 208 -6.69 -0.54 8.81
CA TYR A 208 -7.66 -1.42 9.50
C TYR A 208 -8.62 -0.66 10.41
N VAL A 209 -8.22 0.53 10.86
CA VAL A 209 -9.00 1.41 11.74
C VAL A 209 -9.56 2.63 11.03
N ASN A 210 -9.56 2.65 9.69
CA ASN A 210 -10.03 3.79 8.90
C ASN A 210 -11.48 4.17 9.26
N ASP A 211 -12.41 3.21 9.22
CA ASP A 211 -13.83 3.48 9.51
C ASP A 211 -14.07 3.94 10.95
N PRO A 212 -13.58 3.26 12.01
CA PRO A 212 -13.81 3.74 13.37
C PRO A 212 -13.17 5.10 13.63
N ILE A 213 -12.00 5.40 13.04
CA ILE A 213 -11.39 6.74 13.13
C ILE A 213 -12.29 7.77 12.44
N SER A 214 -12.76 7.48 11.23
CA SER A 214 -13.61 8.39 10.47
C SER A 214 -14.91 8.68 11.21
N ILE A 215 -15.61 7.61 11.65
CA ILE A 215 -16.87 7.71 12.40
C ILE A 215 -16.67 8.47 13.71
N GLY A 216 -15.66 8.11 14.49
CA GLY A 216 -15.36 8.76 15.77
C GLY A 216 -15.08 10.26 15.62
N LEU A 217 -14.27 10.64 14.63
CA LEU A 217 -13.97 12.05 14.35
C LEU A 217 -15.20 12.81 13.84
N THR A 218 -16.04 12.19 12.98
CA THR A 218 -17.26 12.83 12.49
C THR A 218 -18.31 13.01 13.59
N ASN A 219 -18.36 12.10 14.56
CA ASN A 219 -19.24 12.23 15.72
C ASN A 219 -18.77 13.35 16.66
N LEU A 220 -17.45 13.50 16.82
CA LEU A 220 -16.88 14.55 17.66
C LEU A 220 -16.97 15.94 17.02
N PHE A 221 -16.84 16.03 15.69
CA PHE A 221 -16.90 17.29 14.94
C PHE A 221 -17.87 17.18 13.74
N PRO A 222 -19.18 17.16 13.97
CA PRO A 222 -20.19 16.96 12.92
C PRO A 222 -20.21 18.08 11.87
N GLN A 223 -19.77 19.29 12.23
CA GLN A 223 -19.66 20.43 11.31
C GLN A 223 -18.47 20.30 10.33
N LYS A 224 -17.55 19.34 10.55
CA LYS A 224 -16.29 19.21 9.79
C LYS A 224 -16.18 17.89 9.03
N VAL A 225 -17.29 17.21 8.75
CA VAL A 225 -17.32 15.86 8.16
C VAL A 225 -16.50 15.76 6.86
N LEU A 226 -16.65 16.71 5.94
CA LEU A 226 -15.92 16.67 4.67
C LEU A 226 -14.40 16.81 4.86
N ALA A 227 -13.99 17.76 5.71
CA ALA A 227 -12.58 17.98 6.03
C ALA A 227 -11.96 16.77 6.74
N ILE A 228 -12.71 16.13 7.65
CA ILE A 228 -12.30 14.91 8.34
C ILE A 228 -12.10 13.77 7.35
N ARG A 229 -13.09 13.50 6.48
CA ARG A 229 -13.00 12.41 5.49
C ARG A 229 -11.82 12.62 4.56
N PHE A 230 -11.58 13.86 4.12
CA PHE A 230 -10.43 14.20 3.29
C PHE A 230 -9.10 14.00 4.02
N ALA A 231 -8.99 14.49 5.27
CA ALA A 231 -7.79 14.34 6.07
C ALA A 231 -7.48 12.87 6.40
N VAL A 232 -8.49 12.09 6.80
CA VAL A 232 -8.37 10.65 7.06
C VAL A 232 -7.97 9.92 5.79
N ALA A 233 -8.56 10.24 4.64
CA ALA A 233 -8.15 9.66 3.37
C ALA A 233 -6.66 9.94 3.08
N ILE A 234 -6.16 11.16 3.29
CA ILE A 234 -4.73 11.46 3.09
C ILE A 234 -3.83 10.74 4.09
N ILE A 235 -4.14 10.83 5.38
CA ILE A 235 -3.27 10.31 6.45
C ILE A 235 -3.25 8.78 6.40
N VAL A 236 -4.39 8.14 6.22
CA VAL A 236 -4.52 6.68 6.23
C VAL A 236 -4.16 6.09 4.88
N ASN A 237 -4.56 6.75 3.78
CA ASN A 237 -4.42 6.18 2.44
C ASN A 237 -3.34 6.80 1.55
N VAL A 238 -2.72 7.91 1.90
CA VAL A 238 -1.65 8.49 1.07
C VAL A 238 -0.32 8.42 1.79
N MET A 239 -0.27 8.87 3.03
CA MET A 239 0.96 8.96 3.81
C MET A 239 1.76 7.64 3.89
N PRO A 240 1.17 6.45 4.20
CA PRO A 240 1.94 5.21 4.30
C PRO A 240 2.63 4.84 2.98
N ARG A 241 1.99 5.11 1.85
CA ARG A 241 2.46 4.74 0.51
C ARG A 241 3.53 5.67 -0.04
N ILE A 242 3.66 6.88 0.52
CA ILE A 242 4.79 7.77 0.24
C ILE A 242 6.00 7.36 1.07
N VAL A 243 5.77 6.91 2.30
CA VAL A 243 6.83 6.48 3.21
C VAL A 243 7.51 5.20 2.69
N SER A 244 6.77 4.23 2.14
CA SER A 244 7.35 2.97 1.64
C SER A 244 8.52 3.21 0.67
N PRO A 245 8.37 3.95 -0.44
CA PRO A 245 9.45 4.12 -1.40
C PRO A 245 10.57 5.03 -0.89
N LEU A 246 10.27 6.01 -0.03
CA LEU A 246 11.26 6.88 0.59
C LEU A 246 12.18 6.10 1.53
N VAL A 247 11.63 5.23 2.37
CA VAL A 247 12.39 4.42 3.33
C VAL A 247 13.35 3.48 2.59
N TYR A 248 12.87 2.79 1.56
CA TYR A 248 13.73 1.91 0.76
C TYR A 248 14.75 2.72 -0.04
N GLY A 249 14.32 3.87 -0.56
CA GLY A 249 15.17 4.68 -1.41
C GLY A 249 16.28 5.45 -0.71
N ILE A 250 16.08 5.83 0.56
CA ILE A 250 17.13 6.44 1.38
C ILE A 250 18.11 5.38 1.88
N ARG A 251 17.63 4.15 2.10
CA ARG A 251 18.41 3.09 2.75
C ARG A 251 19.34 2.36 1.79
N ASP A 252 18.86 2.01 0.60
CA ASP A 252 19.64 1.21 -0.34
C ASP A 252 20.62 2.10 -1.12
N THR A 253 21.92 1.84 -0.99
CA THR A 253 22.99 2.60 -1.67
C THR A 253 22.93 2.46 -3.19
N THR A 254 22.46 1.31 -3.67
CA THR A 254 22.30 1.02 -5.08
C THR A 254 21.09 1.77 -5.62
N PHE A 255 19.96 1.74 -4.91
CA PHE A 255 18.80 2.56 -5.25
C PHE A 255 19.12 4.06 -5.28
N ARG A 256 19.88 4.56 -4.29
CA ARG A 256 20.32 5.97 -4.28
C ARG A 256 21.11 6.35 -5.52
N LYS A 257 21.96 5.46 -6.04
CA LYS A 257 22.70 5.69 -7.28
C LYS A 257 21.75 5.78 -8.48
N TYR A 258 20.84 4.83 -8.63
CA TYR A 258 19.87 4.84 -9.74
C TYR A 258 18.90 6.03 -9.67
N LEU A 259 18.37 6.35 -8.49
CA LEU A 259 17.52 7.52 -8.29
C LEU A 259 18.25 8.82 -8.63
N LYS A 260 19.52 8.97 -8.23
CA LYS A 260 20.35 10.12 -8.61
C LYS A 260 20.54 10.20 -10.12
N VAL A 261 20.93 9.10 -10.78
CA VAL A 261 21.11 9.06 -12.23
C VAL A 261 19.83 9.44 -12.97
N TYR A 262 18.68 8.91 -12.53
CA TYR A 262 17.38 9.21 -13.13
C TYR A 262 16.94 10.67 -12.89
N LEU A 263 17.08 11.19 -11.66
CA LEU A 263 16.77 12.58 -11.36
C LEU A 263 17.65 13.53 -12.18
N LEU A 264 18.94 13.20 -12.34
CA LEU A 264 19.85 13.95 -13.20
C LEU A 264 19.43 13.90 -14.67
N PHE A 265 19.01 12.73 -15.17
CA PHE A 265 18.48 12.58 -16.53
C PHE A 265 17.21 13.40 -16.75
N ARG A 266 16.25 13.36 -15.82
CA ARG A 266 15.01 14.15 -15.89
C ARG A 266 15.23 15.65 -15.74
N LEU A 267 16.18 16.07 -14.91
CA LEU A 267 16.59 17.47 -14.82
C LEU A 267 17.24 17.95 -16.11
N LYS A 268 17.98 17.08 -16.80
CA LYS A 268 18.57 17.36 -18.11
C LYS A 268 17.50 17.48 -19.20
N GLU A 269 16.52 16.57 -19.24
CA GLU A 269 15.36 16.68 -20.13
C GLU A 269 14.55 17.96 -19.88
N ARG A 270 14.25 18.28 -18.61
CA ARG A 270 13.51 19.50 -18.27
C ARG A 270 14.25 20.76 -18.71
N LYS A 271 15.56 20.84 -18.46
CA LYS A 271 16.39 21.96 -18.93
C LYS A 271 16.41 22.07 -20.46
N LEU A 272 16.44 20.94 -21.17
CA LEU A 272 16.41 20.91 -22.63
C LEU A 272 15.07 21.43 -23.16
N TYR A 273 13.94 20.99 -22.57
CA TYR A 273 12.61 21.51 -22.92
C TYR A 273 12.47 23.01 -22.62
N THR A 274 12.92 23.49 -21.46
CA THR A 274 12.88 24.93 -21.15
C THR A 274 13.78 25.74 -22.09
N TYR A 275 14.94 25.21 -22.47
CA TYR A 275 15.84 25.84 -23.45
C TYR A 275 15.19 25.95 -24.84
N PHE A 276 14.56 24.88 -25.32
CA PHE A 276 13.83 24.92 -26.59
C PHE A 276 12.62 25.85 -26.55
N LEU A 277 11.89 25.91 -25.44
CA LEU A 277 10.77 26.85 -25.27
C LEU A 277 11.23 28.31 -25.25
N LEU A 278 12.32 28.62 -24.54
CA LEU A 278 12.92 29.95 -24.51
C LEU A 278 13.40 30.37 -25.89
N LYS A 279 14.06 29.47 -26.62
CA LYS A 279 14.55 29.72 -27.98
C LYS A 279 13.41 29.89 -28.99
N ALA A 280 12.32 29.14 -28.82
CA ALA A 280 11.10 29.30 -29.61
C ALA A 280 10.37 30.61 -29.31
N LEU A 281 10.38 31.06 -28.04
CA LEU A 281 9.86 32.36 -27.63
C LEU A 281 10.70 33.53 -28.18
N GLU A 282 12.02 33.42 -28.18
CA GLU A 282 12.93 34.40 -28.81
C GLU A 282 12.70 34.49 -30.32
N LEU A 283 12.48 33.36 -31.00
CA LEU A 283 12.15 33.30 -32.44
C LEU A 283 10.75 33.83 -32.77
N TYR A 284 9.83 33.87 -31.81
CA TYR A 284 8.46 34.39 -31.99
C TYR A 284 8.36 35.89 -31.66
N LEU A 285 9.33 36.44 -30.94
CA LEU A 285 9.40 37.85 -30.53
C LEU A 285 10.33 38.71 -31.41
N MET A 286 10.97 38.11 -32.42
CA MET A 286 11.66 38.79 -33.53
C MET A 286 10.78 38.78 -34.78
#